data_AF-A0AAD4SZU6-F1
#
_entry.id   AF-A0AAD4SZU6-F1
#
_cell.length_a   1.000
_cell.length_b   1.000
_cell.length_c   1.000
_cell.angle_alpha   90.00
_cell.angle_beta   90.00
_cell.angle_gamma   90.00
#
_symmetry.space_group_name_H-M   'P 1'
#
loop_
_entity.id
_entity.type
_entity.pdbx_description
1 polymer ?
#
loop_
_entity_poly.entity_id
_entity_poly.type
_entity_poly.pdbx_seq_one_letter_code
_entity_poly.pdbx_strand_id
1 'polypeptide(L)'
;MGKKSKTSRKNKKAWRKNIATDDIDEFIEKSTKDALSGGSLEAVPSESLFYVDKSTDLAVKRKIDKSREKVLRCDSLLQRNPFIKPVPSSIQKKSIRKLKEALKAAKHEKQDDPKKESTSSIKDIWAEDKVTESAQADKVTDFLPVPETAQFNKKTKPSVIPAVEIEPPGCSFNPSFEDHQDSLAVAVAEEMQKIYKSELGPQPVPLIVTGEVVDEEDMYFLDADGGSDSDEEEDDMGIDNDLPSEQRASKKKRVTRVEHNRRARRKEVLKAEAEAKKVGKLAKEINSVADIMKEIEEEDEEKRKRHDRRVIAKQERLKSAPPRLGKHKFEPAPVQVLLSEEISGSLRKLKGCSTLARDRFKSLEKRGMVVPSAKRKR
;
A
#
# COMPACT_ATOMS: atom_id res chain seq x y z
N MET A 1 1.63 51.34 -55.30
CA MET A 1 2.29 51.00 -54.03
C MET A 1 2.13 52.14 -53.04
N GLY A 2 1.03 52.14 -52.27
CA GLY A 2 0.79 53.17 -51.25
C GLY A 2 1.75 53.02 -50.08
N LYS A 3 2.37 54.10 -49.63
CA LYS A 3 3.22 54.10 -48.43
C LYS A 3 2.35 53.69 -47.24
N LYS A 4 2.65 52.55 -46.59
CA LYS A 4 1.95 52.07 -45.38
C LYS A 4 1.95 53.20 -44.34
N SER A 5 0.79 53.50 -43.75
CA SER A 5 0.64 54.59 -42.78
C SER A 5 1.56 54.33 -41.58
N LYS A 6 2.26 55.38 -41.10
CA LYS A 6 3.16 55.25 -39.95
C LYS A 6 2.33 55.06 -38.68
N THR A 7 2.15 53.82 -38.25
CA THR A 7 1.44 53.48 -37.01
C THR A 7 2.25 53.90 -35.78
N SER A 8 1.58 54.43 -34.75
CA SER A 8 2.20 54.93 -33.51
C SER A 8 3.05 53.87 -32.79
N ARG A 9 4.22 54.27 -32.28
CA ARG A 9 5.17 53.41 -31.54
C ARG A 9 5.43 53.89 -30.11
N LYS A 10 4.59 54.78 -29.57
CA LYS A 10 4.84 55.47 -28.30
C LYS A 10 4.88 54.54 -27.08
N ASN A 11 4.05 53.49 -27.06
CA ASN A 11 3.92 52.60 -25.89
C ASN A 11 4.29 51.16 -26.27
N LYS A 12 4.76 50.37 -25.29
CA LYS A 12 5.14 48.94 -25.48
C LYS A 12 4.01 48.10 -26.10
N LYS A 13 2.75 48.39 -25.76
CA LYS A 13 1.57 47.74 -26.35
C LYS A 13 1.38 48.07 -27.84
N ALA A 14 1.73 49.29 -28.26
CA ALA A 14 1.70 49.69 -29.66
C ALA A 14 2.88 49.07 -30.44
N TRP A 15 4.05 48.95 -29.81
CA TRP A 15 5.20 48.23 -30.37
C TRP A 15 4.89 46.78 -30.72
N ARG A 16 4.26 46.04 -29.79
CA ARG A 16 3.88 44.63 -30.01
C ARG A 16 2.85 44.43 -31.13
N LYS A 17 2.00 45.43 -31.40
CA LYS A 17 0.93 45.32 -32.42
C LYS A 17 1.36 45.78 -33.80
N ASN A 18 2.33 46.68 -33.89
CA ASN A 18 2.67 47.41 -35.11
C ASN A 18 4.01 46.99 -35.74
N ILE A 19 4.74 46.08 -35.09
CA ILE A 19 5.92 45.43 -35.66
C ILE A 19 5.45 44.06 -36.14
N ALA A 20 5.48 43.83 -37.45
CA ALA A 20 5.17 42.52 -38.01
C ALA A 20 6.26 41.53 -37.55
N THR A 21 5.85 40.46 -36.88
CA THR A 21 6.72 39.34 -36.54
C THR A 21 6.61 38.20 -37.54
N ASP A 22 5.74 38.35 -38.55
CA ASP A 22 5.40 37.34 -39.54
C ASP A 22 6.65 36.72 -40.19
N ASP A 23 7.66 37.51 -40.57
CA ASP A 23 8.90 37.00 -41.16
C ASP A 23 9.70 36.09 -40.20
N ILE A 24 9.68 36.40 -38.90
CA ILE A 24 10.36 35.64 -37.85
C ILE A 24 9.57 34.36 -37.56
N ASP A 25 8.25 34.48 -37.49
CA ASP A 25 7.36 33.34 -37.25
C ASP A 25 7.44 32.35 -38.42
N GLU A 26 7.45 32.84 -39.67
CA GLU A 26 7.69 32.03 -40.86
C GLU A 26 9.06 31.34 -40.86
N PHE A 27 10.11 32.02 -40.40
CA PHE A 27 11.44 31.43 -40.30
C PHE A 27 11.47 30.31 -39.24
N ILE A 28 10.81 30.50 -38.10
CA ILE A 28 10.69 29.48 -37.06
C ILE A 28 9.87 28.29 -37.57
N GLU A 29 8.77 28.53 -38.27
CA GLU A 29 7.97 27.45 -38.87
C GLU A 29 8.74 26.68 -39.95
N LYS A 30 9.53 27.35 -40.81
CA LYS A 30 10.38 26.69 -41.81
C LYS A 30 11.47 25.87 -41.14
N SER A 31 12.17 26.43 -40.15
CA SER A 31 13.23 25.71 -39.42
C SER A 31 12.71 24.47 -38.66
N THR A 32 11.51 24.54 -38.09
CA THR A 32 10.89 23.39 -37.41
C THR A 32 10.45 22.32 -38.41
N LYS A 33 9.88 22.70 -39.56
CA LYS A 33 9.55 21.77 -40.65
C LYS A 33 10.80 21.08 -41.22
N ASP A 34 11.86 21.84 -41.44
CA ASP A 34 13.15 21.32 -41.93
C ASP A 34 13.76 20.34 -40.91
N ALA A 35 13.72 20.65 -39.61
CA ALA A 35 14.20 19.75 -38.56
C ALA A 35 13.42 18.43 -38.49
N LEU A 36 12.10 18.46 -38.70
CA LEU A 36 11.26 17.26 -38.75
C LEU A 36 11.47 16.44 -40.03
N SER A 37 11.76 17.11 -41.14
CA SER A 37 11.92 16.48 -42.46
C SER A 37 13.34 16.00 -42.74
N GLY A 38 14.29 16.24 -41.82
CA GLY A 38 15.66 15.75 -41.91
C GLY A 38 16.68 16.73 -42.49
N GLY A 39 16.33 18.01 -42.64
CA GLY A 39 17.21 19.08 -43.13
C GLY A 39 16.50 20.02 -44.11
N SER A 40 17.17 21.11 -44.48
CA SER A 40 16.66 22.05 -45.48
C SER A 40 16.91 21.53 -46.89
N LEU A 41 15.90 21.60 -47.76
CA LEU A 41 15.98 21.12 -49.15
C LEU A 41 17.03 21.88 -49.97
N GLU A 42 17.31 23.14 -49.63
CA GLU A 42 18.33 23.96 -50.30
C GLU A 42 19.76 23.44 -50.07
N ALA A 43 20.00 22.71 -48.98
CA ALA A 43 21.31 22.17 -48.64
C ALA A 43 21.59 20.80 -49.28
N VAL A 44 20.57 20.14 -49.82
CA VAL A 44 20.69 18.81 -50.43
C VAL A 44 21.08 18.95 -51.91
N PRO A 45 22.09 18.22 -52.41
CA PRO A 45 22.48 18.29 -53.83
C PRO A 45 21.32 17.87 -54.73
N SER A 46 21.17 18.55 -55.87
CA SER A 46 20.05 18.39 -56.82
C SER A 46 19.87 16.94 -57.30
N GLU A 47 20.97 16.20 -57.39
CA GLU A 47 21.00 14.79 -57.80
C GLU A 47 20.35 13.85 -56.77
N SER A 48 20.30 14.25 -55.50
CA SER A 48 19.65 13.48 -54.42
C SER A 48 18.19 13.86 -54.19
N LEU A 49 17.68 14.91 -54.85
CA LEU A 49 16.28 15.33 -54.71
C LEU A 49 15.32 14.37 -55.41
N PHE A 50 15.78 13.68 -56.46
CA PHE A 50 14.94 12.80 -57.27
C PHE A 50 15.61 11.45 -57.46
N TYR A 51 14.95 10.40 -56.97
CA TYR A 51 15.31 9.02 -57.26
C TYR A 51 14.30 8.45 -58.26
N VAL A 52 14.79 8.01 -59.42
CA VAL A 52 13.96 7.27 -60.38
C VAL A 52 13.94 5.82 -59.95
N ASP A 53 12.87 5.43 -59.25
CA ASP A 53 12.68 4.05 -58.80
C ASP A 53 12.41 3.14 -59.99
N LYS A 54 13.41 2.31 -60.34
CA LYS A 54 13.31 1.28 -61.37
C LYS A 54 13.03 -0.10 -60.79
N SER A 55 12.69 -0.18 -59.50
CA SER A 55 12.35 -1.47 -58.90
C SER A 55 11.02 -1.99 -59.47
N THR A 56 11.01 -3.25 -59.86
CA THR A 56 9.77 -3.97 -60.17
C THR A 56 9.12 -4.38 -58.85
N ASP A 57 7.79 -4.24 -58.78
CA ASP A 57 6.90 -4.38 -57.60
C ASP A 57 7.53 -5.00 -56.35
N LEU A 58 7.63 -4.18 -55.30
CA LEU A 58 8.04 -4.60 -53.96
C LEU A 58 7.16 -5.78 -53.51
N ALA A 59 7.75 -6.97 -53.42
CA ALA A 59 7.07 -8.15 -52.93
C ALA A 59 6.44 -7.84 -51.57
N VAL A 60 5.11 -7.72 -51.53
CA VAL A 60 4.36 -7.39 -50.32
C VAL A 60 4.64 -8.50 -49.30
N LYS A 61 5.55 -8.23 -48.36
CA LYS A 61 5.83 -9.15 -47.25
C LYS A 61 4.51 -9.54 -46.61
N ARG A 62 4.26 -10.85 -46.53
CA ARG A 62 3.04 -11.40 -45.93
C ARG A 62 2.89 -10.84 -44.51
N LYS A 63 1.65 -10.61 -44.05
CA LYS A 63 1.35 -10.00 -42.73
C LYS A 63 2.07 -10.68 -41.55
N ILE A 64 2.47 -11.94 -41.73
CA ILE A 64 3.17 -12.80 -40.77
C ILE A 64 4.62 -12.34 -40.54
N ASP A 65 5.31 -11.87 -41.57
CA ASP A 65 6.71 -11.41 -41.42
C ASP A 65 6.75 -10.02 -40.76
N LYS A 66 5.72 -9.19 -41.02
CA LYS A 66 5.52 -7.91 -40.35
C LYS A 66 5.18 -8.03 -38.87
N SER A 67 4.61 -9.16 -38.42
CA SER A 67 4.37 -9.41 -36.99
C SER A 67 5.59 -9.98 -36.29
N ARG A 68 6.48 -10.69 -37.01
CA ARG A 68 7.75 -11.19 -36.48
C ARG A 68 8.79 -10.09 -36.27
N GLU A 69 8.76 -9.04 -37.09
CA GLU A 69 9.63 -7.85 -36.91
C GLU A 69 9.17 -6.94 -35.75
N LYS A 70 7.96 -7.12 -35.20
CA LYS A 70 7.45 -6.30 -34.09
C LYS A 70 7.98 -6.83 -32.75
N VAL A 71 9.04 -6.19 -32.29
CA VAL A 71 9.56 -6.33 -30.93
C VAL A 71 8.52 -5.82 -29.91
N LEU A 72 8.44 -6.45 -28.73
CA LEU A 72 7.53 -6.02 -27.65
C LEU A 72 7.82 -4.56 -27.28
N ARG A 73 6.77 -3.81 -26.89
CA ARG A 73 6.88 -2.37 -26.53
C ARG A 73 7.96 -2.10 -25.48
N CYS A 74 8.10 -2.97 -24.49
CA CYS A 74 9.12 -2.88 -23.45
C CYS A 74 10.54 -3.03 -24.00
N ASP A 75 10.74 -3.98 -24.92
CA ASP A 75 12.05 -4.27 -25.50
C ASP A 75 12.43 -3.20 -26.55
N SER A 76 11.45 -2.66 -27.27
CA SER A 76 11.63 -1.51 -28.18
C SER A 76 12.06 -0.24 -27.45
N LEU A 77 11.66 -0.04 -26.18
CA LEU A 77 12.11 1.10 -25.37
C LEU A 77 13.56 0.93 -24.88
N LEU A 78 14.06 -0.31 -24.80
CA LEU A 78 15.43 -0.64 -24.43
C LEU A 78 16.39 -0.62 -25.64
N GLN A 79 15.86 -0.76 -26.85
CA GLN A 79 16.64 -0.62 -28.07
C GLN A 79 17.18 0.80 -28.20
N ARG A 80 18.47 0.90 -28.51
CA ARG A 80 19.17 2.16 -28.68
C ARG A 80 18.58 2.90 -29.89
N ASN A 81 18.11 4.13 -29.69
CA ASN A 81 17.57 4.94 -30.78
C ASN A 81 18.71 5.28 -31.79
N PRO A 82 18.64 4.81 -33.05
CA PRO A 82 19.72 4.99 -34.02
C PRO A 82 19.92 6.46 -34.43
N PHE A 83 18.91 7.30 -34.24
CA PHE A 83 18.96 8.72 -34.60
C PHE A 83 19.59 9.60 -33.50
N ILE A 84 19.88 9.04 -32.32
CA ILE A 84 20.51 9.77 -31.22
C ILE A 84 21.96 9.32 -31.07
N LYS A 85 22.89 10.18 -31.52
CA LYS A 85 24.33 9.99 -31.27
C LYS A 85 24.56 10.02 -29.75
N PRO A 86 25.23 9.01 -29.14
CA PRO A 86 25.55 9.05 -27.73
C PRO A 86 26.44 10.25 -27.43
N VAL A 87 26.02 11.08 -26.48
CA VAL A 87 26.91 12.10 -25.92
C VAL A 87 28.01 11.39 -25.13
N PRO A 88 29.30 11.60 -25.42
CA PRO A 88 30.37 11.05 -24.60
C PRO A 88 30.25 11.66 -23.19
N SER A 89 30.02 10.81 -22.19
CA SER A 89 29.98 11.27 -20.80
C SER A 89 31.34 11.87 -20.42
N SER A 90 31.35 13.09 -19.87
CA SER A 90 32.54 13.84 -19.45
C SER A 90 33.35 13.18 -18.33
N ILE A 91 32.85 12.09 -17.74
CA ILE A 91 33.52 11.33 -16.69
C ILE A 91 34.48 10.35 -17.34
N GLN A 92 35.74 10.76 -17.47
CA GLN A 92 36.84 9.89 -17.89
C GLN A 92 36.95 8.70 -16.92
N LYS A 93 36.43 7.53 -17.31
CA LYS A 93 36.68 6.25 -16.61
C LYS A 93 38.15 5.82 -16.79
N LYS A 94 39.08 6.55 -16.19
CA LYS A 94 40.52 6.23 -16.15
C LYS A 94 40.88 5.22 -15.04
N SER A 95 39.98 4.92 -14.11
CA SER A 95 40.27 4.05 -12.95
C SER A 95 40.07 2.55 -13.19
N ILE A 96 39.27 2.13 -14.18
CA ILE A 96 38.96 0.69 -14.38
C ILE A 96 40.09 -0.04 -15.15
N ARG A 97 40.95 0.68 -15.88
CA ARG A 97 42.10 0.05 -16.59
C ARG A 97 43.24 -0.32 -15.63
N LYS A 98 43.48 0.47 -14.57
CA LYS A 98 44.56 0.20 -13.59
C LYS A 98 44.27 -1.00 -12.68
N LEU A 99 43.01 -1.31 -12.39
CA LEU A 99 42.65 -2.48 -11.58
C LEU A 99 42.83 -3.81 -12.32
N LYS A 100 42.76 -3.81 -13.67
CA LYS A 100 43.01 -5.01 -14.48
C LYS A 100 44.50 -5.34 -14.66
N GLU A 101 45.39 -4.37 -14.51
CA GLU A 101 46.85 -4.58 -14.56
C GLU A 101 47.41 -5.09 -13.22
N ALA A 102 46.92 -4.57 -12.09
CA ALA A 102 47.33 -5.04 -10.76
C ALA A 102 46.94 -6.50 -10.48
N LEU A 103 45.78 -6.96 -10.97
CA LEU A 103 45.32 -8.35 -10.84
C LEU A 103 46.06 -9.35 -11.75
N LYS A 104 46.86 -8.87 -12.72
CA LYS A 104 47.73 -9.72 -13.55
C LYS A 104 49.14 -9.89 -12.95
N ALA A 105 49.60 -8.95 -12.12
CA ALA A 105 50.90 -9.03 -11.46
C ALA A 105 50.92 -9.93 -10.20
N ALA A 106 49.76 -10.14 -9.56
CA ALA A 106 49.66 -10.95 -8.33
C ALA A 106 49.55 -12.48 -8.54
N LYS A 107 49.81 -12.99 -9.75
CA LYS A 107 49.72 -14.43 -10.08
C LYS A 107 51.08 -15.16 -10.14
N HIS A 108 52.18 -14.50 -9.78
CA HIS A 108 53.47 -15.15 -9.59
C HIS A 108 53.96 -14.91 -8.16
N GLU A 109 53.54 -15.79 -7.24
CA GLU A 109 54.37 -16.31 -6.13
C GLU A 109 53.53 -17.32 -5.33
N LYS A 110 54.04 -18.55 -5.24
CA LYS A 110 53.60 -19.61 -4.33
C LYS A 110 54.70 -19.77 -3.27
N GLN A 111 54.29 -19.97 -2.01
CA GLN A 111 54.92 -20.73 -0.90
C GLN A 111 54.02 -20.47 0.33
N ASP A 112 53.40 -21.41 1.06
CA ASP A 112 53.80 -22.63 1.79
C ASP A 112 53.39 -22.43 3.29
N ASP A 113 52.30 -23.08 3.71
CA ASP A 113 51.91 -23.69 5.02
C ASP A 113 52.13 -22.98 6.41
N PRO A 114 51.59 -23.47 7.56
CA PRO A 114 50.20 -23.90 7.90
C PRO A 114 49.71 -23.46 9.34
N LYS A 115 48.48 -23.88 9.70
CA LYS A 115 47.85 -24.07 11.06
C LYS A 115 47.12 -22.90 11.77
N LYS A 116 45.80 -23.08 12.01
CA LYS A 116 45.21 -23.39 13.34
C LYS A 116 43.68 -23.60 13.29
N GLU A 117 43.25 -24.62 14.03
CA GLU A 117 41.88 -25.11 14.23
C GLU A 117 41.11 -24.27 15.28
N SER A 118 39.77 -24.19 15.14
CA SER A 118 38.84 -24.38 16.28
C SER A 118 37.37 -24.41 15.82
N THR A 119 36.83 -25.62 15.76
CA THR A 119 35.53 -26.08 16.30
C THR A 119 34.19 -25.44 15.88
N SER A 120 33.38 -26.32 15.26
CA SER A 120 31.92 -26.53 15.41
C SER A 120 30.96 -25.49 14.82
N SER A 121 30.80 -25.60 13.50
CA SER A 121 29.55 -25.86 12.78
C SER A 121 28.23 -25.76 13.59
N ILE A 122 27.59 -24.59 13.54
CA ILE A 122 26.14 -24.50 13.71
C ILE A 122 25.52 -24.94 12.38
N LYS A 123 24.98 -26.16 12.36
CA LYS A 123 24.17 -26.69 11.26
C LYS A 123 22.73 -26.18 11.40
N ASP A 124 22.23 -25.65 10.30
CA ASP A 124 20.87 -25.17 10.08
C ASP A 124 19.85 -26.33 10.18
N ILE A 125 18.79 -26.14 10.95
CA ILE A 125 17.80 -27.16 11.36
C ILE A 125 16.65 -27.28 10.33
N TRP A 126 16.67 -26.48 9.26
CA TRP A 126 15.60 -26.42 8.26
C TRP A 126 16.03 -26.69 6.81
N ALA A 127 17.23 -27.25 6.61
CA ALA A 127 17.65 -27.74 5.31
C ALA A 127 17.20 -29.19 5.11
N GLU A 128 15.97 -29.40 4.60
CA GLU A 128 15.57 -30.67 4.01
C GLU A 128 15.91 -30.67 2.51
N ASP A 129 16.99 -31.37 2.18
CA ASP A 129 17.38 -31.75 0.84
C ASP A 129 16.39 -32.78 0.26
N LYS A 130 15.71 -32.43 -0.84
CA LYS A 130 15.22 -33.41 -1.82
C LYS A 130 16.09 -33.34 -3.07
N VAL A 131 17.14 -34.14 -3.03
CA VAL A 131 17.91 -34.56 -4.19
C VAL A 131 17.13 -35.68 -4.89
N THR A 132 16.77 -35.46 -6.15
CA THR A 132 16.64 -36.57 -7.11
C THR A 132 17.43 -36.17 -8.35
N GLU A 133 18.58 -36.81 -8.51
CA GLU A 133 19.41 -36.77 -9.71
C GLU A 133 18.93 -37.75 -10.79
N SER A 134 19.10 -37.32 -12.05
CA SER A 134 19.38 -38.06 -13.30
C SER A 134 18.67 -37.32 -14.44
N ALA A 135 19.29 -36.94 -15.57
CA ALA A 135 20.48 -37.45 -16.22
C ALA A 135 21.18 -36.34 -17.04
N GLN A 136 22.46 -36.59 -17.31
CA GLN A 136 23.37 -35.83 -18.17
C GLN A 136 22.84 -35.63 -19.60
N ALA A 137 23.12 -34.46 -20.17
CA ALA A 137 23.43 -34.33 -21.59
C ALA A 137 24.29 -33.07 -21.82
N ASP A 138 25.55 -33.32 -22.16
CA ASP A 138 26.58 -32.34 -22.53
C ASP A 138 26.15 -31.46 -23.70
N LYS A 139 26.23 -30.12 -23.53
CA LYS A 139 26.55 -29.18 -24.62
C LYS A 139 27.39 -28.04 -24.10
N VAL A 140 28.64 -28.06 -24.53
CA VAL A 140 29.64 -27.00 -24.46
C VAL A 140 29.15 -25.83 -25.31
N THR A 141 28.84 -24.69 -24.70
CA THR A 141 28.80 -23.42 -25.41
C THR A 141 29.44 -22.33 -24.57
N ASP A 142 30.60 -21.89 -25.03
CA ASP A 142 31.31 -20.70 -24.58
C ASP A 142 30.44 -19.45 -24.82
N PHE A 143 29.60 -19.08 -23.86
CA PHE A 143 28.97 -17.77 -23.83
C PHE A 143 29.02 -17.18 -22.41
N LEU A 144 29.41 -15.90 -22.40
CA LEU A 144 29.55 -14.95 -21.30
C LEU A 144 28.65 -15.20 -20.07
N PRO A 145 29.11 -14.90 -18.84
CA PRO A 145 28.32 -15.07 -17.62
C PRO A 145 26.97 -14.35 -17.71
N VAL A 146 25.89 -15.13 -17.78
CA VAL A 146 24.53 -14.67 -17.55
C VAL A 146 24.43 -14.33 -16.06
N PRO A 147 23.91 -13.15 -15.66
CA PRO A 147 23.79 -12.81 -14.25
C PRO A 147 22.86 -13.81 -13.56
N GLU A 148 23.43 -14.58 -12.63
CA GLU A 148 22.71 -15.56 -11.83
C GLU A 148 21.68 -14.86 -10.94
N THR A 149 20.43 -15.26 -11.10
CA THR A 149 19.37 -15.22 -10.08
C THR A 149 18.89 -13.83 -9.64
N ALA A 150 18.20 -13.13 -10.54
CA ALA A 150 17.04 -12.36 -10.08
C ALA A 150 16.04 -13.38 -9.51
N GLN A 151 16.05 -13.59 -8.19
CA GLN A 151 15.02 -14.33 -7.48
C GLN A 151 13.70 -13.63 -7.79
N PHE A 152 12.99 -14.11 -8.82
CA PHE A 152 11.62 -13.71 -9.07
C PHE A 152 10.84 -14.19 -7.86
N ASN A 153 10.68 -13.32 -6.86
CA ASN A 153 9.72 -13.50 -5.79
C ASN A 153 8.41 -13.87 -6.47
N LYS A 154 8.01 -15.14 -6.33
CA LYS A 154 6.78 -15.66 -6.93
C LYS A 154 5.67 -14.75 -6.43
N LYS A 155 5.19 -13.86 -7.30
CA LYS A 155 4.16 -12.88 -6.93
C LYS A 155 2.97 -13.69 -6.45
N THR A 156 2.71 -13.64 -5.15
CA THR A 156 1.53 -14.27 -4.57
C THR A 156 0.31 -13.64 -5.24
N LYS A 157 -0.71 -14.45 -5.53
CA LYS A 157 -1.94 -13.94 -6.14
C LYS A 157 -2.52 -12.88 -5.19
N PRO A 158 -2.81 -11.65 -5.67
CA PRO A 158 -3.20 -10.55 -4.79
C PRO A 158 -4.57 -10.76 -4.13
N SER A 159 -5.42 -11.63 -4.69
CA SER A 159 -6.76 -11.92 -4.19
C SER A 159 -7.12 -13.40 -4.27
N VAL A 160 -7.96 -13.85 -3.33
CA VAL A 160 -8.59 -15.18 -3.34
C VAL A 160 -9.71 -15.25 -4.40
N ILE A 161 -10.33 -14.11 -4.67
CA ILE A 161 -11.49 -13.97 -5.56
C ILE A 161 -11.10 -14.21 -7.03
N PRO A 162 -11.89 -15.00 -7.78
CA PRO A 162 -11.63 -15.26 -9.20
C PRO A 162 -11.71 -13.99 -10.05
N ALA A 163 -11.00 -13.99 -11.19
CA ALA A 163 -10.95 -12.83 -12.09
C ALA A 163 -12.29 -12.50 -12.75
N VAL A 164 -13.10 -13.53 -12.99
CA VAL A 164 -14.44 -13.43 -13.57
C VAL A 164 -15.35 -14.23 -12.66
N GLU A 165 -16.33 -13.55 -12.08
CA GLU A 165 -17.38 -14.19 -11.29
C GLU A 165 -18.50 -14.62 -12.22
N ILE A 166 -19.10 -15.76 -11.92
CA ILE A 166 -20.25 -16.28 -12.64
C ILE A 166 -21.47 -15.71 -11.94
N GLU A 167 -22.29 -14.96 -12.68
CA GLU A 167 -23.57 -14.43 -12.20
C GLU A 167 -24.57 -15.58 -11.99
N PRO A 168 -25.58 -15.41 -11.11
CA PRO A 168 -26.60 -16.43 -10.89
C PRO A 168 -27.44 -16.66 -12.16
N PRO A 169 -28.00 -17.88 -12.34
CA PRO A 169 -28.74 -18.26 -13.54
C PRO A 169 -29.97 -17.37 -13.81
N GLY A 170 -30.58 -16.79 -12.77
CA GLY A 170 -31.72 -15.87 -12.89
C GLY A 170 -31.40 -14.53 -13.55
N CYS A 171 -30.12 -14.16 -13.69
CA CYS A 171 -29.68 -12.98 -14.44
C CYS A 171 -29.58 -13.24 -15.96
N SER A 172 -29.84 -14.47 -16.41
CA SER A 172 -29.81 -14.80 -17.82
C SER A 172 -30.96 -14.13 -18.59
N PHE A 173 -30.88 -14.17 -19.93
CA PHE A 173 -31.90 -13.56 -20.79
C PHE A 173 -33.28 -14.23 -20.68
N ASN A 174 -33.29 -15.55 -20.53
CA ASN A 174 -34.50 -16.36 -20.44
C ASN A 174 -34.32 -17.38 -19.30
N PRO A 175 -34.35 -16.91 -18.04
CA PRO A 175 -34.14 -17.75 -16.87
C PRO A 175 -35.34 -18.66 -16.62
N SER A 176 -35.15 -19.71 -15.82
CA SER A 176 -36.29 -20.42 -15.22
C SER A 176 -37.03 -19.48 -14.26
N PHE A 177 -38.31 -19.74 -14.02
CA PHE A 177 -39.11 -18.89 -13.13
C PHE A 177 -38.54 -18.88 -11.70
N GLU A 178 -38.11 -20.03 -11.19
CA GLU A 178 -37.54 -20.18 -9.84
C GLU A 178 -36.22 -19.39 -9.71
N ASP A 179 -35.28 -19.62 -10.62
CA ASP A 179 -33.98 -18.93 -10.61
C ASP A 179 -34.12 -17.41 -10.71
N HIS A 180 -35.11 -16.96 -11.51
CA HIS A 180 -35.44 -15.55 -11.68
C HIS A 180 -35.95 -14.92 -10.39
N GLN A 181 -36.90 -15.57 -9.72
CA GLN A 181 -37.44 -15.11 -8.45
C GLN A 181 -36.35 -15.06 -7.36
N ASP A 182 -35.47 -16.06 -7.32
CA ASP A 182 -34.35 -16.08 -6.37
C ASP A 182 -33.41 -14.90 -6.58
N SER A 183 -33.06 -14.61 -7.83
CA SER A 183 -32.17 -13.49 -8.18
C SER A 183 -32.85 -12.14 -7.91
N LEU A 184 -34.15 -12.02 -8.22
CA LEU A 184 -34.94 -10.84 -7.88
C LEU A 184 -35.05 -10.63 -6.37
N ALA A 185 -35.26 -11.69 -5.59
CA ALA A 185 -35.36 -11.63 -4.14
C ALA A 185 -34.07 -11.08 -3.51
N VAL A 186 -32.91 -11.50 -4.01
CA VAL A 186 -31.60 -10.96 -3.60
C VAL A 186 -31.51 -9.46 -3.91
N ALA A 187 -31.87 -9.04 -5.13
CA ALA A 187 -31.83 -7.63 -5.52
C ALA A 187 -32.78 -6.76 -4.67
N VAL A 188 -34.00 -7.24 -4.40
CA VAL A 188 -34.98 -6.58 -3.53
C VAL A 188 -34.45 -6.47 -2.11
N ALA A 189 -33.84 -7.52 -1.57
CA ALA A 189 -33.26 -7.50 -0.23
C ALA A 189 -32.16 -6.44 -0.10
N GLU A 190 -31.30 -6.28 -1.11
CA GLU A 190 -30.26 -5.23 -1.11
C GLU A 190 -30.84 -3.82 -1.12
N GLU A 191 -31.88 -3.57 -1.91
CA GLU A 191 -32.55 -2.26 -1.94
C GLU A 191 -33.30 -1.98 -0.64
N MET A 192 -34.05 -2.95 -0.10
CA MET A 192 -34.70 -2.84 1.20
C MET A 192 -33.70 -2.56 2.33
N GLN A 193 -32.53 -3.19 2.31
CA GLN A 193 -31.47 -2.87 3.27
C GLN A 193 -30.99 -1.42 3.17
N LYS A 194 -30.95 -0.83 1.96
CA LYS A 194 -30.60 0.60 1.81
C LYS A 194 -31.70 1.49 2.39
N ILE A 195 -32.96 1.15 2.13
CA ILE A 195 -34.13 1.86 2.67
C ILE A 195 -34.12 1.81 4.21
N TYR A 196 -34.00 0.61 4.79
CA TYR A 196 -33.93 0.46 6.24
C TYR A 196 -32.76 1.20 6.87
N LYS A 197 -31.58 1.21 6.22
CA LYS A 197 -30.44 2.00 6.70
C LYS A 197 -30.71 3.50 6.68
N SER A 198 -31.50 4.00 5.73
CA SER A 198 -31.89 5.42 5.70
C SER A 198 -33.00 5.76 6.70
N GLU A 199 -33.93 4.83 6.97
CA GLU A 199 -35.09 5.07 7.83
C GLU A 199 -34.78 4.84 9.31
N LEU A 200 -34.14 3.71 9.64
CA LEU A 200 -33.74 3.34 11.01
C LEU A 200 -32.37 3.91 11.39
N GLY A 201 -31.62 4.42 10.41
CA GLY A 201 -30.32 5.01 10.66
C GLY A 201 -30.44 6.23 11.58
N PRO A 202 -29.44 6.48 12.46
CA PRO A 202 -29.42 7.72 13.20
C PRO A 202 -29.41 8.89 12.21
N GLN A 203 -30.28 9.87 12.44
CA GLN A 203 -30.30 11.08 11.63
C GLN A 203 -28.91 11.75 11.74
N PRO A 204 -28.31 12.17 10.61
CA PRO A 204 -27.03 12.83 10.66
C PRO A 204 -27.16 14.09 11.52
N VAL A 205 -26.21 14.29 12.44
CA VAL A 205 -26.17 15.50 13.26
C VAL A 205 -26.21 16.71 12.31
N PRO A 206 -27.19 17.61 12.46
CA PRO A 206 -27.29 18.77 11.59
C PRO A 206 -25.99 19.57 11.68
N LEU A 207 -25.50 20.04 10.52
CA LEU A 207 -24.24 20.77 10.44
C LEU A 207 -24.25 22.09 11.23
N ILE A 208 -25.46 22.63 11.43
CA ILE A 208 -25.72 23.84 12.19
C ILE A 208 -26.88 23.48 13.11
N VAL A 209 -26.60 23.35 14.41
CA VAL A 209 -27.62 23.33 15.44
C VAL A 209 -28.01 24.78 15.67
N THR A 210 -29.26 25.15 15.41
CA THR A 210 -29.79 26.47 15.78
C THR A 210 -30.01 26.47 17.30
N GLY A 211 -28.94 26.51 18.07
CA GLY A 211 -28.92 26.56 19.53
C GLY A 211 -28.17 27.80 20.01
N GLU A 212 -28.38 28.13 21.28
CA GLU A 212 -27.61 29.16 22.00
C GLU A 212 -26.10 28.89 21.87
N VAL A 213 -25.31 29.95 21.76
CA VAL A 213 -23.85 29.85 21.80
C VAL A 213 -23.51 29.23 23.15
N VAL A 214 -22.89 28.04 23.15
CA VAL A 214 -22.41 27.42 24.39
C VAL A 214 -21.41 28.37 25.01
N ASP A 215 -21.71 28.85 26.21
CA ASP A 215 -20.82 29.75 26.95
C ASP A 215 -19.49 29.06 27.23
N GLU A 216 -18.40 29.82 27.30
CA GLU A 216 -17.03 29.29 27.44
C GLU A 216 -16.89 28.38 28.68
N GLU A 217 -17.66 28.65 29.74
CA GLU A 217 -17.71 27.87 30.99
C GLU A 217 -18.28 26.45 30.82
N ASP A 218 -19.31 26.28 29.98
CA ASP A 218 -19.93 24.98 29.69
C ASP A 218 -19.03 24.11 28.79
N MET A 219 -18.17 24.75 27.99
CA MET A 219 -17.17 24.08 27.16
C MET A 219 -16.09 23.40 28.03
N TYR A 220 -15.70 24.02 29.15
CA TYR A 220 -14.76 23.43 30.12
C TYR A 220 -15.32 22.18 30.81
N PHE A 221 -16.63 22.13 31.07
CA PHE A 221 -17.26 20.94 31.65
C PHE A 221 -17.36 19.77 30.66
N LEU A 222 -17.52 20.05 29.36
CA LEU A 222 -17.57 19.01 28.32
C LEU A 222 -16.19 18.39 28.02
N ASP A 223 -15.13 19.18 28.08
CA ASP A 223 -13.76 18.72 27.83
C ASP A 223 -13.19 17.89 29.01
N ALA A 224 -13.79 17.97 30.20
CA ALA A 224 -13.32 17.27 31.40
C ALA A 224 -13.60 15.74 31.40
N ASP A 225 -14.55 15.24 30.59
CA ASP A 225 -14.89 13.80 30.54
C ASP A 225 -14.12 13.03 29.45
N GLY A 226 -13.34 13.74 28.62
CA GLY A 226 -12.67 13.19 27.44
C GLY A 226 -11.19 12.82 27.60
N GLY A 227 -10.60 13.00 28.79
CA GLY A 227 -9.16 12.92 28.96
C GLY A 227 -8.68 12.44 30.32
N SER A 228 -8.19 11.20 30.34
CA SER A 228 -7.16 10.70 31.26
C SER A 228 -7.58 10.41 32.70
N ASP A 229 -8.06 9.18 32.90
CA ASP A 229 -7.69 8.38 34.07
C ASP A 229 -6.19 8.03 33.96
N SER A 230 -5.36 8.78 34.69
CA SER A 230 -4.04 8.39 35.23
C SER A 230 -3.27 9.64 35.64
N ASP A 231 -3.60 10.17 36.81
CA ASP A 231 -2.60 10.55 37.80
C ASP A 231 -3.31 10.52 39.16
N GLU A 232 -3.33 9.34 39.77
CA GLU A 232 -3.48 9.20 41.22
C GLU A 232 -2.21 9.79 41.87
N GLU A 233 -2.13 11.11 41.93
CA GLU A 233 -1.43 11.78 43.02
C GLU A 233 -2.52 12.35 43.93
N GLU A 234 -2.88 11.57 44.96
CA GLU A 234 -3.51 12.07 46.18
C GLU A 234 -2.52 13.03 46.85
N ASP A 235 -2.42 14.25 46.32
CA ASP A 235 -1.98 15.40 47.10
C ASP A 235 -3.11 15.71 48.07
N ASP A 236 -2.99 15.14 49.27
CA ASP A 236 -3.71 15.53 50.47
C ASP A 236 -3.55 17.05 50.67
N MET A 237 -4.53 17.79 50.16
CA MET A 237 -4.72 19.21 50.37
C MET A 237 -5.05 19.44 51.85
N GLY A 238 -4.01 19.44 52.68
CA GLY A 238 -4.01 20.07 53.98
C GLY A 238 -4.21 21.57 53.81
N ILE A 239 -5.48 21.97 53.81
CA ILE A 239 -5.93 23.36 53.93
C ILE A 239 -5.27 23.98 55.17
N ASP A 240 -4.32 24.87 54.94
CA ASP A 240 -3.83 25.84 55.92
C ASP A 240 -4.98 26.81 56.24
N ASN A 241 -5.83 26.41 57.18
CA ASN A 241 -6.62 27.35 57.95
C ASN A 241 -5.80 27.74 59.17
N ASP A 242 -5.21 28.93 59.09
CA ASP A 242 -4.58 29.66 60.17
C ASP A 242 -5.48 29.74 61.42
N LEU A 243 -5.22 28.85 62.38
CA LEU A 243 -5.55 29.01 63.79
C LEU A 243 -4.30 28.62 64.60
N PRO A 244 -3.68 29.53 65.37
CA PRO A 244 -2.49 29.21 66.12
C PRO A 244 -2.87 28.35 67.33
N SER A 245 -2.92 27.03 67.15
CA SER A 245 -2.84 26.11 68.29
C SER A 245 -1.37 25.96 68.67
N GLU A 246 -1.02 26.41 69.88
CA GLU A 246 0.32 26.28 70.45
C GLU A 246 0.81 24.83 70.35
N GLN A 247 1.69 24.54 69.39
CA GLN A 247 2.52 23.34 69.43
C GLN A 247 3.49 23.48 70.60
N ARG A 248 3.03 23.13 71.80
CA ARG A 248 3.92 22.91 72.94
C ARG A 248 4.85 21.77 72.56
N ALA A 249 6.12 22.10 72.29
CA ALA A 249 7.18 21.11 72.20
C ALA A 249 7.22 20.31 73.51
N SER A 250 6.57 19.14 73.51
CA SER A 250 6.61 18.25 74.66
C SER A 250 8.06 17.82 74.85
N LYS A 251 8.66 18.18 76.00
CA LYS A 251 10.03 17.79 76.35
C LYS A 251 10.10 16.27 76.28
N LYS A 252 10.81 15.72 75.29
CA LYS A 252 11.03 14.28 75.15
C LYS A 252 11.74 13.80 76.43
N LYS A 253 11.03 13.05 77.27
CA LYS A 253 11.61 12.43 78.47
C LYS A 253 12.76 11.52 78.04
N ARG A 254 13.92 11.58 78.72
CA ARG A 254 15.05 10.67 78.46
C ARG A 254 14.59 9.24 78.68
N VAL A 255 14.57 8.46 77.61
CA VAL A 255 14.22 7.04 77.62
C VAL A 255 15.26 6.29 78.45
N THR A 256 14.81 5.48 79.39
CA THR A 256 15.68 4.69 80.26
C THR A 256 16.22 3.46 79.51
N ARG A 257 17.36 2.91 79.94
CA ARG A 257 17.96 1.69 79.32
C ARG A 257 17.00 0.50 79.30
N VAL A 258 16.13 0.40 80.31
CA VAL A 258 15.09 -0.64 80.42
C VAL A 258 14.01 -0.47 79.35
N GLU A 259 13.57 0.76 79.10
CA GLU A 259 12.60 1.06 78.03
C GLU A 259 13.19 0.80 76.63
N HIS A 260 14.49 1.06 76.43
CA HIS A 260 15.18 0.73 75.18
C HIS A 260 15.20 -0.78 74.92
N ASN A 261 15.56 -1.59 75.93
CA ASN A 261 15.54 -3.06 75.82
C ASN A 261 14.11 -3.61 75.63
N ARG A 262 13.11 -3.02 76.31
CA ARG A 262 11.70 -3.37 76.13
C ARG A 262 11.22 -3.06 74.70
N ARG A 263 11.67 -1.95 74.11
CA ARG A 263 11.37 -1.56 72.73
C ARG A 263 12.08 -2.45 71.72
N ALA A 264 13.33 -2.83 71.97
CA ALA A 264 14.08 -3.77 71.13
C ALA A 264 13.39 -5.14 71.07
N ARG A 265 13.03 -5.72 72.23
CA ARG A 265 12.29 -6.99 72.30
C ARG A 265 10.94 -6.93 71.58
N ARG A 266 10.17 -5.85 71.76
CA ARG A 266 8.91 -5.64 71.03
C ARG A 266 9.14 -5.55 69.51
N LYS A 267 10.20 -4.87 69.07
CA LYS A 267 10.56 -4.76 67.65
C LYS A 267 10.94 -6.12 67.06
N GLU A 268 11.65 -6.97 67.79
CA GLU A 268 11.99 -8.33 67.38
C GLU A 268 10.76 -9.23 67.27
N VAL A 269 9.86 -9.19 68.25
CA VAL A 269 8.59 -9.91 68.20
C VAL A 269 7.75 -9.47 66.99
N LEU A 270 7.62 -8.16 66.77
CA LEU A 270 6.89 -7.64 65.61
C LEU A 270 7.53 -8.06 64.27
N LYS A 271 8.86 -8.16 64.21
CA LYS A 271 9.57 -8.66 63.02
C LYS A 271 9.31 -10.15 62.79
N ALA A 272 9.42 -10.98 63.83
CA ALA A 272 9.14 -12.40 63.75
C ALA A 272 7.67 -12.67 63.36
N GLU A 273 6.72 -11.92 63.91
CA GLU A 273 5.31 -11.97 63.51
C GLU A 273 5.12 -11.54 62.05
N ALA A 274 5.84 -10.51 61.59
CA ALA A 274 5.78 -10.08 60.19
C ALA A 274 6.38 -11.13 59.24
N GLU A 275 7.48 -11.79 59.63
CA GLU A 275 8.09 -12.87 58.86
C GLU A 275 7.20 -14.11 58.81
N ALA A 276 6.59 -14.51 59.93
CA ALA A 276 5.61 -15.59 59.97
C ALA A 276 4.40 -15.30 59.07
N LYS A 277 3.90 -14.04 59.09
CA LYS A 277 2.85 -13.59 58.16
C LYS A 277 3.30 -13.67 56.70
N LYS A 278 4.56 -13.33 56.38
CA LYS A 278 5.11 -13.45 55.01
C LYS A 278 5.22 -14.91 54.56
N VAL A 279 5.75 -15.80 55.41
CA VAL A 279 5.83 -17.24 55.11
C VAL A 279 4.43 -17.83 54.92
N GLY A 280 3.46 -17.42 55.75
CA GLY A 280 2.06 -17.81 55.60
C GLY A 280 1.41 -17.29 54.31
N LYS A 281 1.80 -16.12 53.79
CA LYS A 281 1.37 -15.62 52.47
C LYS A 281 1.99 -16.43 51.33
N LEU A 282 3.30 -16.64 51.37
CA LEU A 282 4.01 -17.45 50.36
C LEU A 282 3.46 -18.87 50.26
N ALA A 283 3.16 -19.51 51.41
CA ALA A 283 2.56 -20.84 51.41
C ALA A 283 1.17 -20.87 50.75
N LYS A 284 0.35 -19.81 50.94
CA LYS A 284 -0.94 -19.67 50.26
C LYS A 284 -0.77 -19.49 48.75
N GLU A 285 0.16 -18.65 48.34
CA GLU A 285 0.49 -18.42 46.92
C GLU A 285 0.96 -19.72 46.25
N ILE A 286 1.87 -20.46 46.89
CA ILE A 286 2.37 -21.77 46.41
C ILE A 286 1.21 -22.76 46.24
N ASN A 287 0.30 -22.82 47.21
CA ASN A 287 -0.85 -23.72 47.12
C ASN A 287 -1.83 -23.30 45.99
N SER A 288 -1.96 -22.01 45.70
CA SER A 288 -2.80 -21.52 44.59
C SER A 288 -2.15 -21.65 43.21
N VAL A 289 -0.86 -21.98 43.10
CA VAL A 289 -0.17 -22.08 41.79
C VAL A 289 -0.87 -23.06 40.85
N ALA A 290 -1.37 -24.20 41.36
CA ALA A 290 -2.06 -25.18 40.54
C ALA A 290 -3.39 -24.66 39.97
N ASP A 291 -4.12 -23.84 40.74
CA ASP A 291 -5.38 -23.24 40.28
C ASP A 291 -5.09 -22.09 39.31
N ILE A 292 -4.05 -21.30 39.57
CA ILE A 292 -3.58 -20.25 38.65
C ILE A 292 -3.14 -20.86 37.31
N MET A 293 -2.46 -22.01 37.30
CA MET A 293 -2.08 -22.68 36.05
C MET A 293 -3.30 -23.12 35.25
N LYS A 294 -4.33 -23.67 35.89
CA LYS A 294 -5.59 -24.04 35.22
C LYS A 294 -6.32 -22.82 34.67
N GLU A 295 -6.38 -21.74 35.44
CA GLU A 295 -6.97 -20.47 35.02
C GLU A 295 -6.24 -19.89 33.78
N ILE A 296 -4.90 -19.95 33.77
CA ILE A 296 -4.09 -19.54 32.61
C ILE A 296 -4.38 -20.43 31.39
N GLU A 297 -4.49 -21.74 31.58
CA GLU A 297 -4.83 -22.67 30.49
C GLU A 297 -6.21 -22.37 29.89
N GLU A 298 -7.22 -22.15 30.75
CA GLU A 298 -8.57 -21.77 30.33
C GLU A 298 -8.58 -20.42 29.59
N GLU A 299 -7.90 -19.40 30.12
CA GLU A 299 -7.75 -18.10 29.44
C GLU A 299 -7.05 -18.23 28.08
N ASP A 300 -5.99 -19.02 27.99
CA ASP A 300 -5.24 -19.22 26.75
C ASP A 300 -6.09 -19.95 25.71
N GLU A 301 -6.90 -20.93 26.12
CA GLU A 301 -7.88 -21.56 25.25
C GLU A 301 -8.92 -20.56 24.73
N GLU A 302 -9.45 -19.70 25.59
CA GLU A 302 -10.41 -18.66 25.19
C GLU A 302 -9.77 -17.65 24.23
N LYS A 303 -8.53 -17.22 24.52
CA LYS A 303 -7.75 -16.34 23.64
C LYS A 303 -7.51 -17.00 22.29
N ARG A 304 -7.16 -18.29 22.24
CA ARG A 304 -7.01 -19.07 21.00
C ARG A 304 -8.33 -19.16 20.24
N LYS A 305 -9.43 -19.56 20.89
CA LYS A 305 -10.78 -19.61 20.28
C LYS A 305 -11.20 -18.25 19.73
N ARG A 306 -10.92 -17.16 20.44
CA ARG A 306 -11.19 -15.78 19.99
C ARG A 306 -10.32 -15.40 18.79
N HIS A 307 -9.05 -15.77 18.79
CA HIS A 307 -8.14 -15.57 17.67
C HIS A 307 -8.63 -16.32 16.43
N ASP A 308 -8.97 -17.60 16.56
CA ASP A 308 -9.43 -18.44 15.46
C ASP A 308 -10.71 -17.91 14.84
N ARG A 309 -11.68 -17.48 15.67
CA ARG A 309 -12.89 -16.78 15.21
C ARG A 309 -12.58 -15.54 14.37
N ARG A 310 -11.61 -14.72 14.80
CA ARG A 310 -11.17 -13.53 14.05
C ARG A 310 -10.52 -13.91 12.73
N VAL A 311 -9.68 -14.94 12.72
CA VAL A 311 -9.01 -15.43 11.51
C VAL A 311 -10.03 -15.96 10.51
N ILE A 312 -10.98 -16.79 10.95
CA ILE A 312 -12.06 -17.33 10.12
C ILE A 312 -12.90 -16.19 9.54
N ALA A 313 -13.37 -15.26 10.38
CA ALA A 313 -14.15 -14.11 9.93
C ALA A 313 -13.39 -13.24 8.91
N LYS A 314 -12.07 -13.08 9.09
CA LYS A 314 -11.22 -12.37 8.13
C LYS A 314 -11.09 -13.14 6.82
N GLN A 315 -10.89 -14.46 6.86
CA GLN A 315 -10.81 -15.30 5.68
C GLN A 315 -12.12 -15.32 4.90
N GLU A 316 -13.27 -15.43 5.57
CA GLU A 316 -14.60 -15.34 4.95
C GLU A 316 -14.83 -13.99 4.30
N ARG A 317 -14.47 -12.91 4.99
CA ARG A 317 -14.54 -11.56 4.43
C ARG A 317 -13.68 -11.39 3.19
N LEU A 318 -12.47 -11.98 3.15
CA LEU A 318 -11.58 -11.92 1.99
C LEU A 318 -12.11 -12.68 0.78
N LYS A 319 -13.03 -13.64 0.97
CA LYS A 319 -13.71 -14.35 -0.13
C LYS A 319 -14.79 -13.48 -0.79
N SER A 320 -15.42 -12.56 -0.05
CA SER A 320 -16.52 -11.72 -0.56
C SER A 320 -16.10 -10.30 -0.91
N ALA A 321 -15.19 -9.71 -0.15
CA ALA A 321 -14.81 -8.30 -0.27
C ALA A 321 -13.30 -8.08 -0.09
N PRO A 322 -12.74 -7.06 -0.76
CA PRO A 322 -11.34 -6.70 -0.59
C PRO A 322 -11.11 -6.09 0.81
N PRO A 323 -9.86 -6.16 1.32
CA PRO A 323 -9.42 -5.31 2.41
C PRO A 323 -9.66 -3.83 2.10
N ARG A 324 -9.75 -3.00 3.14
CA ARG A 324 -9.86 -1.54 2.97
C ARG A 324 -8.50 -1.00 2.49
N LEU A 325 -8.39 -0.75 1.18
CA LEU A 325 -7.18 -0.21 0.56
C LEU A 325 -7.07 1.32 0.63
N GLY A 326 -8.18 2.03 0.85
CA GLY A 326 -8.20 3.49 0.86
C GLY A 326 -9.36 4.09 1.66
N LYS A 327 -9.62 5.39 1.43
CA LYS A 327 -10.66 6.16 2.14
C LYS A 327 -12.06 5.58 1.94
N HIS A 328 -12.38 5.14 0.73
CA HIS A 328 -13.69 4.59 0.40
C HIS A 328 -13.74 3.08 0.64
N LYS A 329 -14.89 2.60 1.13
CA LYS A 329 -15.17 1.16 1.26
C LYS A 329 -15.58 0.63 -0.13
N PHE A 330 -15.28 -0.63 -0.39
CA PHE A 330 -15.80 -1.29 -1.59
C PHE A 330 -17.32 -1.46 -1.44
N GLU A 331 -18.04 -1.01 -2.46
CA GLU A 331 -19.48 -1.21 -2.61
C GLU A 331 -19.71 -2.13 -3.81
N PRO A 332 -20.42 -3.26 -3.62
CA PRO A 332 -20.73 -4.18 -4.72
C PRO A 332 -21.62 -3.48 -5.76
N ALA A 333 -21.52 -3.95 -7.00
CA ALA A 333 -22.45 -3.53 -8.04
C ALA A 333 -23.83 -4.17 -7.78
N PRO A 334 -24.94 -3.45 -8.03
CA PRO A 334 -26.27 -4.04 -7.92
C PRO A 334 -26.42 -5.19 -8.91
N VAL A 335 -27.11 -6.25 -8.49
CA VAL A 335 -27.38 -7.44 -9.33
C VAL A 335 -28.19 -7.02 -10.56
N GLN A 336 -27.77 -7.49 -11.74
CA GLN A 336 -28.42 -7.15 -13.01
C GLN A 336 -29.49 -8.18 -13.35
N VAL A 337 -30.68 -8.01 -12.79
CA VAL A 337 -31.83 -8.89 -13.06
C VAL A 337 -32.85 -8.15 -13.92
N LEU A 338 -33.41 -8.83 -14.91
CA LEU A 338 -34.54 -8.31 -15.68
C LEU A 338 -35.81 -8.33 -14.83
N LEU A 339 -36.66 -7.33 -14.97
CA LEU A 339 -37.99 -7.37 -14.33
C LEU A 339 -38.89 -8.39 -15.04
N SER A 340 -39.92 -8.90 -14.35
CA SER A 340 -40.88 -9.86 -14.92
C SER A 340 -41.55 -9.34 -16.20
N GLU A 341 -41.82 -8.03 -16.27
CA GLU A 341 -42.36 -7.36 -17.45
C GLU A 341 -41.39 -7.30 -18.64
N GLU A 342 -40.09 -7.37 -18.36
CA GLU A 342 -39.04 -7.25 -19.37
C GLU A 342 -38.64 -8.60 -19.97
N ILE A 343 -38.99 -9.70 -19.31
CA ILE A 343 -38.78 -11.07 -19.78
C ILE A 343 -39.81 -11.38 -20.87
N SER A 344 -39.42 -11.15 -22.12
CA SER A 344 -40.29 -11.37 -23.29
C SER A 344 -39.88 -12.58 -24.13
N GLY A 345 -38.78 -13.25 -23.79
CA GLY A 345 -38.20 -14.37 -24.55
C GLY A 345 -37.61 -14.02 -25.92
N SER A 346 -37.76 -12.77 -26.40
CA SER A 346 -37.19 -12.30 -27.68
C SER A 346 -35.97 -11.39 -27.52
N LEU A 347 -34.80 -11.81 -28.05
CA LEU A 347 -33.56 -11.03 -28.00
C LEU A 347 -33.67 -9.64 -28.64
N ARG A 348 -34.60 -9.47 -29.59
CA ARG A 348 -34.85 -8.17 -30.25
C ARG A 348 -35.49 -7.14 -29.31
N LYS A 349 -36.17 -7.61 -28.27
CA LYS A 349 -36.85 -6.78 -27.27
C LYS A 349 -36.00 -6.57 -26.00
N LEU A 350 -34.82 -7.20 -25.93
CA LEU A 350 -33.93 -7.05 -24.78
C LEU A 350 -33.47 -5.59 -24.68
N LYS A 351 -33.74 -4.98 -23.52
CA LYS A 351 -33.15 -3.68 -23.17
C LYS A 351 -31.65 -3.88 -22.91
N GLY A 352 -30.82 -3.00 -23.47
CA GLY A 352 -29.38 -3.07 -23.25
C GLY A 352 -29.04 -2.95 -21.76
N CYS A 353 -28.46 -3.99 -21.19
CA CYS A 353 -27.96 -3.98 -19.81
C CYS A 353 -26.60 -3.24 -19.70
N SER A 354 -26.09 -3.15 -18.47
CA SER A 354 -24.98 -2.27 -18.11
C SER A 354 -23.69 -2.49 -18.93
N THR A 355 -22.82 -1.48 -18.93
CA THR A 355 -21.55 -1.56 -19.65
C THR A 355 -20.60 -2.57 -19.01
N LEU A 356 -20.14 -3.56 -19.78
CA LEU A 356 -19.13 -4.55 -19.34
C LEU A 356 -17.90 -3.90 -18.68
N ALA A 357 -17.52 -2.70 -19.14
CA ALA A 357 -16.41 -1.95 -18.54
C ALA A 357 -16.63 -1.64 -17.04
N ARG A 358 -17.87 -1.33 -16.62
CA ARG A 358 -18.20 -1.07 -15.21
C ARG A 358 -18.10 -2.34 -14.39
N ASP A 359 -18.59 -3.47 -14.91
CA ASP A 359 -18.48 -4.77 -14.27
C ASP A 359 -17.00 -5.18 -14.09
N ARG A 360 -16.20 -5.09 -15.15
CA ARG A 360 -14.76 -5.38 -15.07
C ARG A 360 -14.03 -4.46 -14.08
N PHE A 361 -14.36 -3.17 -14.07
CA PHE A 361 -13.80 -2.22 -13.12
C PHE A 361 -14.16 -2.60 -11.66
N LYS A 362 -15.42 -2.96 -11.41
CA LYS A 362 -15.88 -3.43 -10.11
C LYS A 362 -15.25 -4.74 -9.68
N SER A 363 -14.99 -5.66 -10.61
CA SER A 363 -14.21 -6.88 -10.38
C SER A 363 -12.74 -6.56 -10.01
N LEU A 364 -12.12 -5.52 -10.60
CA LEU A 364 -10.78 -5.08 -10.21
C LEU A 364 -10.76 -4.48 -8.80
N GLU A 365 -11.77 -3.69 -8.44
CA GLU A 365 -11.96 -3.18 -7.07
C GLU A 365 -12.17 -4.33 -6.09
N LYS A 366 -13.05 -5.29 -6.41
CA LYS A 366 -13.36 -6.45 -5.57
C LYS A 366 -12.12 -7.32 -5.29
N ARG A 367 -11.24 -7.47 -6.28
CA ARG A 367 -9.94 -8.14 -6.15
C ARG A 367 -8.87 -7.31 -5.44
N GLY A 368 -9.16 -6.07 -5.08
CA GLY A 368 -8.19 -5.19 -4.43
C GLY A 368 -7.00 -4.80 -5.33
N MET A 369 -7.15 -4.89 -6.65
CA MET A 369 -6.14 -4.39 -7.60
C MET A 369 -6.30 -2.89 -7.85
N VAL A 370 -7.53 -2.39 -7.74
CA VAL A 370 -7.87 -0.97 -7.87
C VAL A 370 -8.48 -0.51 -6.55
N VAL A 371 -8.07 0.68 -6.09
CA VAL A 371 -8.63 1.30 -4.90
C VAL A 371 -10.04 1.82 -5.20
N PRO A 372 -11.06 1.53 -4.37
CA PRO A 372 -12.38 2.10 -4.54
C PRO A 372 -12.34 3.63 -4.56
N SER A 373 -12.93 4.23 -5.59
CA SER A 373 -12.97 5.68 -5.77
C SER A 373 -14.38 6.24 -5.57
N ALA A 374 -14.49 7.48 -5.06
CA ALA A 374 -15.76 8.17 -5.04
C ALA A 374 -16.28 8.40 -6.48
N LYS A 375 -17.58 8.20 -6.67
CA LYS A 375 -18.25 8.61 -7.92
C LYS A 375 -18.10 10.12 -8.08
N ARG A 376 -17.26 10.54 -9.03
CA ARG A 376 -17.22 11.94 -9.47
C ARG A 376 -18.56 12.24 -10.14
N LYS A 377 -19.44 12.98 -9.44
CA LYS A 377 -20.60 13.60 -10.10
C LYS A 377 -20.02 14.57 -11.14
N ARG A 378 -20.29 14.29 -12.40
CA ARG A 378 -20.00 15.19 -13.51
C ARG A 378 -21.25 15.98 -13.84
#